data_AF-A0A4V1KJB9-F1
#
_entry.id   AF-A0A4V1KJB9-F1
#
_cell.length_a   1.000
_cell.length_b   1.000
_cell.length_c   1.000
_cell.angle_alpha   90.00
_cell.angle_beta   90.00
_cell.angle_gamma   90.00
#
_symmetry.space_group_name_H-M   'P 1'
#
loop_
_entity.id
_entity.type
_entity.pdbx_description
1 polymer ?
#
loop_
_entity_poly.entity_id
_entity_poly.type
_entity_poly.pdbx_seq_one_letter_code
_entity_poly.pdbx_strand_id
1 'polypeptide(L)'
;MRTLAALTGAAALSVAAVAPAAAETLFVGSAMVTARTAKCGDAIAAGDFGRMTYRPVGVRLGNDGSSYLLFVTSRASYGMSVPNNQFQLNVNYGGQSINSQLSVTPRTGGVTQWVQAPRTIGPATPGLEITGSIANFFAIKGCTVTFQANLLNDN
;
A
#
# COMPACT_ATOMS: atom_id res chain seq x y z
N MET A 1 -67.27 38.40 11.06
CA MET A 1 -65.80 38.48 11.00
C MET A 1 -65.24 37.08 11.27
N ARG A 2 -64.66 36.42 10.27
CA ARG A 2 -63.96 35.13 10.41
C ARG A 2 -62.56 35.31 9.84
N THR A 3 -61.56 35.22 10.70
CA THR A 3 -60.15 35.39 10.37
C THR A 3 -59.61 34.05 9.85
N LEU A 4 -59.21 33.98 8.58
CA LEU A 4 -58.48 32.84 8.03
C LEU A 4 -57.01 32.95 8.43
N ALA A 5 -56.52 31.99 9.22
CA ALA A 5 -55.10 31.83 9.50
C ALA A 5 -54.47 30.96 8.40
N ALA A 6 -53.57 31.55 7.60
CA ALA A 6 -52.80 30.85 6.59
C ALA A 6 -51.64 30.09 7.25
N LEU A 7 -51.64 28.76 7.15
CA LEU A 7 -50.53 27.90 7.56
C LEU A 7 -49.44 27.94 6.48
N THR A 8 -48.37 28.69 6.71
CA THR A 8 -47.14 28.63 5.91
C THR A 8 -46.28 27.45 6.40
N GLY A 9 -46.47 26.29 5.75
CA GLY A 9 -45.60 25.13 5.94
C GLY A 9 -44.24 25.35 5.28
N ALA A 10 -43.20 25.62 6.07
CA ALA A 10 -41.82 25.65 5.59
C ALA A 10 -41.32 24.21 5.40
N ALA A 11 -41.22 23.76 4.14
CA ALA A 11 -40.55 22.51 3.81
C ALA A 11 -39.03 22.70 3.98
N ALA A 12 -38.49 22.19 5.08
CA ALA A 12 -37.04 22.12 5.28
C ALA A 12 -36.47 21.07 4.30
N LEU A 13 -35.85 21.54 3.21
CA LEU A 13 -34.98 20.69 2.39
C LEU A 13 -33.74 20.33 3.22
N SER A 14 -33.75 19.14 3.79
CA SER A 14 -32.55 18.51 4.35
C SER A 14 -31.57 18.23 3.20
N VAL A 15 -30.66 19.15 2.93
CA VAL A 15 -29.52 18.90 2.04
C VAL A 15 -28.65 17.88 2.76
N ALA A 16 -28.75 16.62 2.39
CA ALA A 16 -27.86 15.58 2.87
C ALA A 16 -26.44 15.98 2.44
N ALA A 17 -25.60 16.36 3.42
CA ALA A 17 -24.19 16.59 3.19
C ALA A 17 -23.56 15.26 2.77
N VAL A 18 -23.37 15.08 1.46
CA VAL A 18 -22.55 14.00 0.94
C VAL A 18 -21.13 14.34 1.36
N ALA A 19 -20.64 13.71 2.42
CA ALA A 19 -19.23 13.81 2.77
C ALA A 19 -18.43 13.37 1.53
N PRO A 20 -17.46 14.16 1.06
CA PRO A 20 -16.60 13.71 -0.04
C PRO A 20 -15.94 12.41 0.43
N ALA A 21 -16.19 11.32 -0.29
CA ALA A 21 -15.45 10.09 -0.09
C ALA A 21 -13.96 10.45 -0.27
N ALA A 22 -13.17 10.32 0.79
CA ALA A 22 -11.74 10.50 0.68
C ALA A 22 -11.20 9.31 -0.12
N ALA A 23 -11.04 9.48 -1.42
CA ALA A 23 -10.38 8.49 -2.26
C ALA A 23 -8.92 8.41 -1.80
N GLU A 24 -8.48 7.24 -1.30
CA GLU A 24 -7.06 6.98 -1.09
C GLU A 24 -6.41 6.69 -2.45
N THR A 25 -5.21 7.21 -2.69
CA THR A 25 -4.44 6.83 -3.88
C THR A 25 -3.72 5.52 -3.64
N LEU A 26 -4.17 4.46 -4.30
CA LEU A 26 -3.63 3.11 -4.22
C LEU A 26 -3.11 2.65 -5.58
N PHE A 27 -1.91 2.08 -5.58
CA PHE A 27 -1.35 1.41 -6.74
C PHE A 27 -1.40 -0.09 -6.54
N VAL A 28 -2.05 -0.80 -7.44
CA VAL A 28 -2.20 -2.25 -7.35
C VAL A 28 -1.77 -2.91 -8.65
N GLY A 29 -1.07 -4.04 -8.54
CA GLY A 29 -0.61 -4.76 -9.71
C GLY A 29 0.17 -6.01 -9.37
N SER A 30 0.97 -6.46 -10.33
CA SER A 30 1.79 -7.64 -10.20
C SER A 30 3.23 -7.26 -9.89
N ALA A 31 3.86 -8.04 -9.01
CA ALA A 31 5.29 -7.99 -8.78
C ALA A 31 5.90 -9.38 -8.99
N MET A 32 7.05 -9.42 -9.64
CA MET A 32 7.84 -10.61 -9.90
C MET A 32 9.14 -10.53 -9.09
N VAL A 33 9.50 -11.62 -8.43
CA VAL A 33 10.80 -11.77 -7.77
C VAL A 33 11.87 -11.98 -8.84
N THR A 34 12.83 -11.07 -8.93
CA THR A 34 13.92 -11.13 -9.91
C THR A 34 15.17 -11.76 -9.32
N ALA A 35 15.41 -11.60 -8.01
CA ALA A 35 16.55 -12.19 -7.33
C ALA A 35 16.26 -12.46 -5.85
N ARG A 36 17.03 -13.37 -5.25
CA ARG A 36 16.99 -13.69 -3.82
C ARG A 36 18.35 -14.11 -3.28
N THR A 37 18.59 -13.94 -1.98
CA THR A 37 19.73 -14.57 -1.32
C THR A 37 19.45 -16.03 -0.97
N ALA A 38 20.51 -16.84 -0.83
CA ALA A 38 20.38 -18.25 -0.47
C ALA A 38 19.67 -18.51 0.88
N LYS A 39 19.69 -17.51 1.79
CA LYS A 39 19.02 -17.61 3.10
C LYS A 39 17.49 -17.70 2.98
N CYS A 40 16.91 -17.34 1.85
CA CYS A 40 15.47 -17.45 1.62
C CYS A 40 14.96 -18.91 1.50
N GLY A 41 15.85 -19.91 1.34
CA GLY A 41 15.47 -21.33 1.35
C GLY A 41 14.49 -21.69 0.24
N ASP A 42 13.31 -22.23 0.56
CA ASP A 42 12.22 -22.50 -0.39
C ASP A 42 10.99 -21.62 -0.16
N ALA A 43 11.14 -20.57 0.66
CA ALA A 43 10.03 -19.69 1.03
C ALA A 43 9.58 -18.80 -0.15
N ILE A 44 10.51 -18.44 -1.04
CA ILE A 44 10.26 -17.58 -2.20
C ILE A 44 11.34 -17.80 -3.25
N ALA A 45 10.99 -18.07 -4.51
CA ALA A 45 11.93 -18.30 -5.61
C ALA A 45 12.03 -17.10 -6.56
N ALA A 46 13.11 -17.01 -7.33
CA ALA A 46 13.15 -16.11 -8.49
C ALA A 46 12.15 -16.60 -9.53
N GLY A 47 11.39 -15.68 -10.11
CA GLY A 47 10.23 -15.99 -10.97
C GLY A 47 8.91 -16.15 -10.22
N ASP A 48 8.90 -16.12 -8.88
CA ASP A 48 7.63 -16.08 -8.14
C ASP A 48 6.91 -14.76 -8.41
N PHE A 49 5.59 -14.85 -8.56
CA PHE A 49 4.70 -13.71 -8.74
C PHE A 49 3.84 -13.50 -7.49
N GLY A 50 3.53 -12.24 -7.23
CA GLY A 50 2.55 -11.85 -6.24
C GLY A 50 1.79 -10.59 -6.64
N ARG A 51 0.68 -10.35 -5.95
CA ARG A 51 -0.05 -9.07 -6.03
C ARG A 51 0.62 -8.09 -5.08
N MET A 52 0.95 -6.91 -5.58
CA MET A 52 1.50 -5.83 -4.80
C MET A 52 0.49 -4.69 -4.72
N THR A 53 0.29 -4.17 -3.51
CA THR A 53 -0.46 -2.95 -3.23
C THR A 53 0.50 -1.95 -2.61
N TYR A 54 0.60 -0.76 -3.18
CA TYR A 54 1.42 0.33 -2.69
C TYR A 54 0.59 1.59 -2.48
N ARG A 55 0.64 2.13 -1.26
CA ARG A 55 0.05 3.41 -0.88
C ARG A 55 1.17 4.40 -0.57
N PRO A 56 1.46 5.40 -1.42
CA PRO A 56 2.47 6.41 -1.14
C PRO A 56 1.98 7.44 -0.13
N VAL A 57 2.86 7.89 0.78
CA VAL A 57 2.59 9.06 1.63
C VAL A 57 2.47 10.34 0.80
N GLY A 58 1.62 11.28 1.27
CA GLY A 58 1.63 12.66 0.81
C GLY A 58 0.94 12.91 -0.54
N VAL A 59 0.25 11.91 -1.10
CA VAL A 59 -0.65 12.15 -2.23
C VAL A 59 -1.94 12.75 -1.68
N ARG A 60 -2.28 13.96 -2.14
CA ARG A 60 -3.35 14.85 -1.63
C ARG A 60 -4.76 14.23 -1.49
N LEU A 61 -5.00 13.06 -2.06
CA LEU A 61 -6.25 12.32 -1.98
C LEU A 61 -6.09 11.18 -0.96
N GLY A 62 -6.63 11.38 0.25
CA GLY A 62 -6.89 10.33 1.25
C GLY A 62 -5.68 9.70 1.95
N ASN A 63 -4.48 9.75 1.36
CA ASN A 63 -3.31 9.11 1.96
C ASN A 63 -2.82 9.91 3.15
N ASP A 64 -2.78 9.24 4.31
CA ASP A 64 -2.29 9.79 5.57
C ASP A 64 -0.78 10.07 5.55
N GLY A 65 -0.23 10.32 6.74
CA GLY A 65 1.21 10.54 6.93
C GLY A 65 2.07 9.29 6.70
N SER A 66 1.56 8.12 6.32
CA SER A 66 2.36 6.90 6.19
C SER A 66 2.32 6.28 4.79
N SER A 67 3.44 5.72 4.35
CA SER A 67 3.45 4.83 3.19
C SER A 67 3.15 3.40 3.61
N TYR A 68 2.43 2.66 2.77
CA TYR A 68 2.13 1.25 2.98
C TYR A 68 2.50 0.42 1.76
N LEU A 69 3.04 -0.77 1.98
CA LEU A 69 3.28 -1.77 0.95
C LEU A 69 2.78 -3.12 1.44
N LEU A 70 1.99 -3.78 0.61
CA LEU A 70 1.57 -5.16 0.80
C LEU A 70 1.98 -5.97 -0.42
N PHE A 71 2.60 -7.11 -0.20
CA PHE A 71 2.95 -8.08 -1.22
C PHE A 71 2.37 -9.44 -0.83
N VAL A 72 1.51 -9.99 -1.68
CA VAL A 72 0.80 -11.25 -1.45
C VAL A 72 1.19 -12.24 -2.53
N THR A 73 1.80 -13.35 -2.15
CA THR A 73 2.06 -14.50 -3.02
C THR A 73 1.08 -15.63 -2.69
N SER A 74 1.17 -16.75 -3.41
CA SER A 74 0.38 -17.95 -3.10
C SER A 74 0.74 -18.60 -1.76
N ARG A 75 1.90 -18.29 -1.18
CA ARG A 75 2.43 -18.95 0.02
C ARG A 75 2.43 -18.06 1.27
N ALA A 76 2.50 -16.74 1.07
CA ALA A 76 2.53 -15.81 2.19
C ALA A 76 2.17 -14.38 1.75
N SER A 77 1.77 -13.57 2.72
CA SER A 77 1.65 -12.13 2.57
C SER A 77 2.70 -11.42 3.40
N TYR A 78 3.12 -10.25 2.94
CA TYR A 78 4.08 -9.39 3.60
C TYR A 78 3.61 -7.94 3.53
N GLY A 79 3.30 -7.35 4.69
CA GLY A 79 2.90 -5.96 4.82
C GLY A 79 3.97 -5.12 5.52
N MET A 80 4.19 -3.90 5.04
CA MET A 80 5.09 -2.89 5.61
C MET A 80 4.39 -1.54 5.72
N SER A 81 4.65 -0.82 6.81
CA SER A 81 4.24 0.58 6.96
C SER A 81 5.44 1.45 7.33
N VAL A 82 5.46 2.67 6.80
CA VAL A 82 6.52 3.67 7.01
C VAL A 82 5.89 4.98 7.45
N PRO A 83 6.00 5.35 8.73
CA PRO A 83 5.50 6.65 9.19
C PRO A 83 6.30 7.80 8.59
N ASN A 84 5.59 8.82 8.12
CA ASN A 84 6.10 10.11 7.64
C ASN A 84 7.14 10.01 6.51
N ASN A 85 7.21 8.89 5.80
CA ASN A 85 8.22 8.70 4.78
C ASN A 85 7.73 7.82 3.61
N GLN A 86 8.36 8.00 2.45
CA GLN A 86 8.30 7.05 1.35
C GLN A 86 9.26 5.88 1.64
N PHE A 87 9.09 4.76 0.93
CA PHE A 87 10.10 3.71 0.99
C PHE A 87 11.42 4.27 0.45
N GLN A 88 12.42 4.28 1.32
CA GLN A 88 13.75 4.80 1.07
C GLN A 88 14.82 3.78 1.46
N LEU A 89 15.99 3.94 0.85
CA LEU A 89 17.16 3.14 1.20
C LEU A 89 17.54 3.32 2.68
N ASN A 90 17.94 2.24 3.34
CA ASN A 90 18.48 2.22 4.72
C ASN A 90 17.49 2.59 5.84
N VAL A 91 16.19 2.62 5.56
CA VAL A 91 15.17 2.75 6.62
C VAL A 91 14.77 1.35 7.09
N ASN A 92 14.56 1.20 8.40
CA ASN A 92 14.00 -0.01 8.99
C ASN A 92 12.48 0.04 8.99
N TYR A 93 11.84 -1.09 8.74
CA TYR A 93 10.40 -1.16 8.55
C TYR A 93 9.79 -2.28 9.39
N GLY A 94 8.63 -1.99 9.98
CA GLY A 94 7.80 -3.00 10.63
C GLY A 94 7.15 -3.87 9.56
N GLY A 95 7.59 -5.12 9.48
CA GLY A 95 7.00 -6.14 8.61
C GLY A 95 6.10 -7.08 9.38
N GLN A 96 4.98 -7.46 8.78
CA GLN A 96 4.19 -8.62 9.21
C GLN A 96 4.15 -9.62 8.06
N SER A 97 4.51 -10.87 8.36
CA SER A 97 4.29 -11.99 7.44
C SER A 97 3.12 -12.82 7.90
N ILE A 98 2.24 -13.23 6.99
CA ILE A 98 1.24 -14.27 7.25
C ILE A 98 1.60 -15.47 6.39
N ASN A 99 1.81 -16.62 7.01
CA ASN A 99 2.03 -17.91 6.34
C ASN A 99 0.88 -18.86 6.67
N SER A 100 0.93 -20.09 6.14
CA SER A 100 -0.07 -21.14 6.39
C SER A 100 -0.26 -21.53 7.86
N GLN A 101 0.59 -21.04 8.77
CA GLN A 101 0.52 -21.28 10.20
C GLN A 101 0.02 -20.06 11.01
N LEU A 102 -0.43 -18.99 10.34
CA LEU A 102 -0.99 -17.78 10.94
C LEU A 102 -0.10 -17.21 12.08
N SER A 103 1.21 -17.09 11.84
CA SER A 103 2.11 -16.43 12.80
C SER A 103 2.34 -14.97 12.40
N VAL A 104 1.78 -14.03 13.16
CA VAL A 104 2.08 -12.59 13.00
C VAL A 104 3.30 -12.25 13.87
N THR A 105 4.49 -12.25 13.28
CA THR A 105 5.71 -11.86 13.98
C THR A 105 6.14 -10.46 13.54
N PRO A 106 6.08 -9.43 14.42
CA PRO A 106 6.62 -8.12 14.10
C PRO A 106 8.14 -8.23 13.95
N ARG A 107 8.66 -7.89 12.77
CA ARG A 107 10.12 -7.88 12.52
C ARG A 107 10.56 -6.61 11.84
N THR A 108 11.80 -6.23 12.11
CA THR A 108 12.51 -5.16 11.41
C THR A 108 13.12 -5.72 10.13
N GLY A 109 12.49 -5.40 9.00
CA GLY A 109 13.06 -5.53 7.67
C GLY A 109 13.72 -4.22 7.24
N GLY A 110 14.48 -4.25 6.15
CA GLY A 110 15.11 -3.05 5.60
C GLY A 110 14.96 -3.02 4.09
N VAL A 111 14.64 -1.85 3.53
CA VAL A 111 14.69 -1.65 2.08
C VAL A 111 16.14 -1.30 1.73
N THR A 112 16.80 -2.22 1.03
CA THR A 112 18.20 -2.08 0.61
C THR A 112 18.32 -1.54 -0.81
N GLN A 113 17.20 -1.39 -1.51
CA GLN A 113 17.11 -0.68 -2.78
C GLN A 113 15.64 -0.28 -3.01
N TRP A 114 15.41 0.95 -3.46
CA TRP A 114 14.09 1.39 -3.93
C TRP A 114 14.26 2.34 -5.09
N VAL A 115 13.75 1.95 -6.25
CA VAL A 115 13.70 2.79 -7.45
C VAL A 115 12.27 2.73 -7.96
N GLN A 116 11.66 3.90 -8.17
CA GLN A 116 10.31 3.99 -8.70
C GLN A 116 10.26 4.93 -9.91
N ALA A 117 9.39 4.62 -10.87
CA ALA A 117 9.10 5.45 -12.03
C ALA A 117 7.57 5.55 -12.23
N PRO A 118 6.98 6.76 -12.25
CA PRO A 118 7.63 8.06 -12.08
C PRO A 118 8.15 8.28 -10.65
N ARG A 119 9.20 9.11 -10.50
CA ARG A 119 9.74 9.47 -9.18
C ARG A 119 8.73 10.28 -8.35
N THR A 120 8.01 11.19 -8.99
CA THR A 120 6.96 12.00 -8.36
C THR A 120 5.61 11.36 -8.63
N ILE A 121 4.88 11.05 -7.56
CA ILE A 121 3.53 10.51 -7.63
C ILE A 121 2.55 11.63 -7.30
N GLY A 122 1.54 11.80 -8.16
CA GLY A 122 0.45 12.74 -7.94
C GLY A 122 -0.91 12.06 -8.15
N PRO A 123 -2.02 12.78 -7.89
CA PRO A 123 -3.37 12.24 -8.03
C PRO A 123 -3.71 11.67 -9.42
N ALA A 124 -3.05 12.17 -10.47
CA ALA A 124 -3.28 11.77 -11.86
C ALA A 124 -2.25 10.76 -12.39
N THR A 125 -1.35 10.23 -11.53
CA THR A 125 -0.38 9.22 -11.96
C THR A 125 -1.11 7.92 -12.30
N PRO A 126 -1.09 7.44 -13.56
CA PRO A 126 -1.91 6.30 -13.97
C PRO A 126 -1.31 4.94 -13.57
N GLY A 127 0.01 4.89 -13.38
CA GLY A 127 0.72 3.68 -13.00
C GLY A 127 2.11 3.97 -12.45
N LEU A 128 2.72 2.93 -11.91
CA LEU A 128 3.99 2.98 -11.21
C LEU A 128 4.79 1.71 -11.49
N GLU A 129 6.04 1.88 -11.90
CA GLU A 129 7.03 0.81 -11.91
C GLU A 129 7.90 0.90 -10.66
N ILE A 130 8.10 -0.21 -9.97
CA ILE A 130 8.96 -0.28 -8.78
C ILE A 130 9.98 -1.39 -8.96
N THR A 131 11.25 -1.07 -8.74
CA THR A 131 12.30 -2.06 -8.48
C THR A 131 12.79 -1.88 -7.05
N GLY A 132 12.59 -2.91 -6.22
CA GLY A 132 12.92 -2.85 -4.80
C GLY A 132 13.68 -4.07 -4.33
N SER A 133 14.53 -3.89 -3.31
CA SER A 133 15.15 -4.99 -2.56
C SER A 133 14.82 -4.88 -1.08
N ILE A 134 14.32 -5.96 -0.48
CA ILE A 134 13.88 -6.01 0.92
C ILE A 134 14.70 -7.07 1.64
N ALA A 135 15.45 -6.65 2.65
CA ALA A 135 16.18 -7.50 3.58
C ALA A 135 15.28 -8.02 4.72
N ASN A 136 15.64 -9.19 5.22
CA ASN A 136 14.88 -9.98 6.20
C ASN A 136 13.45 -10.29 5.73
N PHE A 137 13.31 -10.56 4.44
CA PHE A 137 12.03 -10.88 3.81
C PHE A 137 11.39 -12.12 4.45
N PHE A 138 10.06 -12.10 4.63
CA PHE A 138 9.30 -13.07 5.43
C PHE A 138 9.91 -13.39 6.80
N ALA A 139 10.49 -12.38 7.45
CA ALA A 139 11.10 -12.53 8.77
C ALA A 139 12.31 -13.49 8.82
N ILE A 140 12.84 -13.92 7.66
CA ILE A 140 14.01 -14.80 7.56
C ILE A 140 15.27 -13.95 7.58
N LYS A 141 16.06 -14.03 8.66
CA LYS A 141 17.28 -13.22 8.82
C LYS A 141 18.26 -13.47 7.66
N GLY A 142 18.65 -12.39 6.98
CA GLY A 142 19.57 -12.43 5.83
C GLY A 142 18.92 -12.89 4.51
N CYS A 143 17.62 -13.20 4.50
CA CYS A 143 16.86 -13.33 3.25
C CYS A 143 16.64 -11.94 2.66
N THR A 144 17.23 -11.67 1.50
CA THR A 144 16.96 -10.45 0.72
C THR A 144 16.28 -10.87 -0.56
N VAL A 145 15.19 -10.18 -0.90
CA VAL A 145 14.42 -10.40 -2.12
C VAL A 145 14.41 -9.13 -2.94
N THR A 146 14.76 -9.25 -4.22
CA THR A 146 14.62 -8.18 -5.22
C THR A 146 13.40 -8.48 -6.06
N PHE A 147 12.57 -7.48 -6.30
CA PHE A 147 11.38 -7.58 -7.13
C PHE A 147 11.29 -6.43 -8.12
N GLN A 148 10.56 -6.69 -9.20
CA GLN A 148 10.09 -5.69 -10.15
C GLN A 148 8.57 -5.73 -10.18
N ALA A 149 7.93 -4.57 -10.07
CA ALA A 149 6.49 -4.44 -10.04
C ALA A 149 6.00 -3.42 -11.08
N ASN A 150 4.86 -3.72 -11.70
CA ASN A 150 4.12 -2.81 -12.56
C ASN A 150 2.72 -2.67 -11.95
N LEU A 151 2.42 -1.46 -11.47
CA LEU A 151 1.21 -1.16 -10.72
C LEU A 151 0.37 -0.14 -11.48
N LEU A 152 -0.95 -0.30 -11.41
CA LEU A 152 -1.91 0.65 -11.93
C LEU A 152 -2.59 1.38 -10.77
N ASN A 153 -2.96 2.62 -11.00
CA ASN A 153 -3.73 3.40 -10.03
C ASN A 153 -5.17 2.84 -9.97
N ASP A 154 -5.64 2.52 -8.77
CA ASP A 154 -6.96 1.92 -8.49
C ASP A 154 -7.99 2.96 -8.01
N ASN A 155 -7.74 4.25 -8.31
CA ASN A 155 -8.63 5.40 -8.01
C ASN A 155 -10.01 5.32 -8.67
#